data_AF-A0A0U3MMR0-F1
#
_entry.id   AF-A0A0U3MMR0-F1
#
_cell.length_a   1.000
_cell.length_b   1.000
_cell.length_c   1.000
_cell.angle_alpha   90.00
_cell.angle_beta   90.00
_cell.angle_gamma   90.00
#
_symmetry.space_group_name_H-M   'P 1'
#
loop_
_entity.id
_entity.type
_entity.pdbx_description
1 polymer ?
#
loop_
_entity_poly.entity_id
_entity_poly.type
_entity_poly.pdbx_seq_one_letter_code
_entity_poly.pdbx_strand_id
1 'polypeptide(L)'
;MFFPHVDCEPVHLRFTRTRRFSEFCKTQFAGPSVHLQVLEFLERLSGHFSNLIVYDEAEDILAEGEDMSLDEAFDKALAFIKDGLLEYPDAQMKVRLPSGRIADLIG
;
A
#
# COMPACT_ATOMS: atom_id res chain seq x y z
N MET A 1 -2.43 -14.60 -6.70
CA MET A 1 -1.51 -13.63 -6.07
C MET A 1 -0.65 -13.07 -7.18
N PHE A 2 -0.46 -11.76 -7.20
CA PHE A 2 0.33 -11.03 -8.17
C PHE A 2 1.35 -10.14 -7.44
N PHE A 3 2.52 -9.91 -8.05
CA PHE A 3 3.62 -9.14 -7.47
C PHE A 3 3.88 -7.92 -8.36
N PRO A 4 3.35 -6.73 -8.01
CA PRO A 4 3.48 -5.53 -8.84
C PRO A 4 4.91 -5.03 -8.96
N HIS A 5 5.66 -5.09 -7.86
CA HIS A 5 7.03 -4.56 -7.76
C HIS A 5 7.77 -5.24 -6.59
N VAL A 6 9.11 -5.26 -6.62
CA VAL A 6 9.95 -5.85 -5.56
C VAL A 6 9.76 -5.16 -4.20
N ASP A 7 9.32 -3.92 -4.20
CA ASP A 7 9.04 -3.11 -3.01
C ASP A 7 7.55 -2.90 -2.74
N CYS A 8 6.70 -3.63 -3.45
CA CYS A 8 5.26 -3.65 -3.20
C CYS A 8 4.90 -4.91 -2.40
N GLU A 9 3.84 -4.83 -1.62
CA GLU A 9 3.18 -6.03 -1.12
C GLU A 9 2.45 -6.76 -2.25
N PRO A 10 2.32 -8.08 -2.16
CA PRO A 10 1.58 -8.84 -3.14
C PRO A 10 0.08 -8.50 -3.12
N VAL A 11 -0.54 -8.44 -4.30
CA VAL A 11 -1.99 -8.31 -4.44
C VAL A 11 -2.62 -9.70 -4.44
N HIS A 12 -3.55 -9.92 -3.52
CA HIS A 12 -4.27 -11.19 -3.37
C HIS A 12 -5.70 -11.08 -3.88
N LEU A 13 -6.02 -11.86 -4.92
CA LEU A 13 -7.40 -12.14 -5.33
C LEU A 13 -7.79 -13.50 -4.78
N ARG A 14 -8.79 -13.54 -3.89
CA ARG A 14 -9.22 -14.77 -3.22
C ARG A 14 -10.61 -15.19 -3.64
N PHE A 15 -10.74 -16.39 -4.20
CA PHE A 15 -12.02 -16.99 -4.52
C PHE A 15 -12.47 -17.87 -3.35
N THR A 16 -13.22 -17.29 -2.42
CA THR A 16 -13.70 -17.98 -1.21
C THR A 16 -15.10 -18.56 -1.43
N ARG A 17 -15.49 -19.55 -0.61
CA ARG A 17 -16.85 -20.13 -0.64
C ARG A 17 -17.94 -19.09 -0.38
N THR A 18 -17.64 -18.10 0.46
CA THR A 18 -18.54 -16.99 0.81
C THR A 18 -18.57 -15.90 -0.26
N ARG A 19 -17.73 -16.00 -1.31
CA ARG A 19 -17.57 -15.00 -2.38
C ARG A 19 -17.23 -13.61 -1.84
N ARG A 20 -16.56 -13.56 -0.69
CA ARG A 20 -16.14 -12.34 0.00
C ARG A 20 -14.71 -12.50 0.48
N PHE A 21 -13.93 -11.45 0.33
CA PHE A 21 -12.61 -11.31 0.94
C PHE A 21 -12.34 -9.83 1.19
N SER A 22 -11.39 -9.58 2.08
CA SER A 22 -10.80 -8.26 2.31
C SER A 22 -9.30 -8.48 2.38
N GLU A 23 -8.56 -7.64 1.67
CA GLU A 23 -7.11 -7.72 1.57
C GLU A 23 -6.54 -6.30 1.60
N PHE A 24 -5.27 -6.19 1.97
CA PHE A 24 -4.54 -4.93 2.05
C PHE A 24 -3.19 -5.10 1.34
N CYS A 25 -2.77 -4.06 0.61
CA CYS A 25 -1.54 -4.06 -0.18
C CYS A 25 -0.82 -2.72 -0.01
N LYS A 26 0.30 -2.75 0.71
CA LYS A 26 1.21 -1.60 0.79
C LYS A 26 1.95 -1.38 -0.52
N THR A 27 1.84 -0.15 -1.01
CA THR A 27 2.54 0.34 -2.20
C THR A 27 3.53 1.46 -1.87
N GLN A 28 3.51 2.00 -0.65
CA GLN A 28 4.30 3.19 -0.24
C GLN A 28 5.81 3.09 -0.48
N PHE A 29 6.38 1.87 -0.45
CA PHE A 29 7.81 1.65 -0.71
C PHE A 29 8.15 1.43 -2.18
N ALA A 30 7.15 1.17 -3.03
CA ALA A 30 7.30 0.98 -4.47
C ALA A 30 7.11 2.29 -5.26
N GLY A 31 6.57 3.32 -4.61
CA GLY A 31 6.37 4.65 -5.19
C GLY A 31 5.01 4.84 -5.88
N PRO A 32 4.70 6.10 -6.23
CA PRO A 32 3.37 6.51 -6.69
C PRO A 32 3.00 5.92 -8.06
N SER A 33 3.97 5.69 -8.95
CA SER A 33 3.70 5.06 -10.24
C SER A 33 3.19 3.62 -10.09
N VAL A 34 3.81 2.83 -9.21
CA VAL A 34 3.37 1.45 -8.94
C VAL A 34 2.01 1.45 -8.25
N HIS A 35 1.79 2.40 -7.34
CA HIS A 35 0.50 2.59 -6.69
C HIS A 35 -0.64 2.82 -7.70
N LEU A 36 -0.46 3.77 -8.63
CA LEU A 36 -1.44 4.05 -9.69
C LEU A 36 -1.69 2.83 -10.59
N GLN A 37 -0.66 2.04 -10.91
CA GLN A 37 -0.82 0.80 -11.68
C GLN A 37 -1.65 -0.25 -10.93
N VAL A 38 -1.50 -0.33 -9.60
CA VAL A 38 -2.31 -1.23 -8.76
C VAL A 38 -3.77 -0.78 -8.75
N LEU A 39 -4.04 0.53 -8.59
CA LEU A 39 -5.39 1.08 -8.66
C LEU A 39 -6.03 0.83 -10.03
N GLU A 40 -5.31 1.11 -11.13
CA GLU A 40 -5.79 0.85 -12.49
C GLU A 40 -6.12 -0.64 -12.70
N PHE A 41 -5.29 -1.54 -12.18
CA PHE A 41 -5.55 -2.97 -12.24
C PHE A 41 -6.84 -3.34 -11.49
N LEU A 42 -7.05 -2.84 -10.27
CA LEU A 42 -8.26 -3.11 -9.49
C LEU A 42 -9.51 -2.54 -10.18
N GLU A 43 -9.42 -1.34 -10.73
CA GLU A 43 -10.52 -0.70 -11.47
C GLU A 43 -10.95 -1.53 -12.68
N ARG A 44 -9.99 -2.09 -13.43
CA ARG A 44 -10.28 -2.98 -14.56
C ARG A 44 -10.96 -4.28 -14.15
N LEU A 45 -10.83 -4.69 -12.89
CA LEU A 45 -11.51 -5.87 -12.38
C LEU A 45 -12.93 -5.60 -11.88
N SER A 46 -13.35 -4.33 -11.76
CA SER A 46 -14.65 -3.94 -11.22
C SER A 46 -15.82 -4.72 -11.84
N GLY A 47 -15.82 -4.90 -13.17
CA GLY A 47 -16.85 -5.65 -13.90
C GLY A 47 -16.92 -7.15 -13.59
N HIS A 48 -15.93 -7.71 -12.89
CA HIS A 48 -15.90 -9.11 -12.45
C HIS A 48 -16.38 -9.31 -11.01
N PHE A 49 -16.66 -8.23 -10.27
CA PHE A 49 -17.13 -8.26 -8.90
C PHE A 49 -18.57 -7.76 -8.81
N SER A 50 -19.41 -8.43 -8.02
CA SER A 50 -20.75 -7.90 -7.69
C SER A 50 -20.68 -6.67 -6.80
N ASN A 51 -19.59 -6.52 -6.06
CA ASN A 51 -19.26 -5.34 -5.25
C ASN A 51 -17.74 -5.32 -5.03
N LEU A 52 -17.07 -4.27 -5.48
CA LEU A 52 -15.65 -4.01 -5.26
C LEU A 52 -15.54 -2.65 -4.55
N ILE A 53 -14.90 -2.64 -3.39
CA ILE A 53 -14.60 -1.42 -2.65
C ILE A 53 -13.09 -1.34 -2.56
N VAL A 54 -12.52 -0.28 -3.13
CA VAL A 54 -11.10 0.05 -3.01
C VAL A 54 -11.01 1.25 -2.08
N TYR A 55 -10.20 1.13 -1.03
CA TYR A 55 -9.88 2.22 -0.13
C TYR A 55 -8.41 2.58 -0.36
N ASP A 56 -8.18 3.82 -0.77
CA ASP A 56 -6.85 4.36 -1.00
C ASP A 56 -6.43 5.28 0.15
N GLU A 57 -5.52 4.81 1.00
CA GLU A 57 -4.98 5.60 2.12
C GLU A 57 -4.21 6.85 1.64
N ALA A 58 -3.76 6.91 0.38
CA ALA A 58 -3.14 8.10 -0.16
C ALA A 58 -4.16 9.25 -0.32
N GLU A 59 -5.44 8.95 -0.57
CA GLU A 59 -6.50 9.97 -0.63
C GLU A 59 -6.69 10.67 0.72
N ASP A 60 -6.52 9.97 1.84
CA ASP A 60 -6.60 10.58 3.17
C ASP A 60 -5.46 11.58 3.40
N ILE A 61 -4.23 11.22 3.02
CA ILE A 61 -3.05 12.10 3.14
C ILE A 61 -3.23 13.36 2.30
N LEU A 62 -3.80 13.21 1.10
CA LEU A 62 -4.11 14.31 0.19
C LEU A 62 -5.26 15.17 0.73
N ALA A 63 -6.27 14.59 1.36
CA ALA A 63 -7.38 15.34 1.96
C ALA A 63 -6.96 16.19 3.16
N GLU A 64 -5.90 15.80 3.87
CA GLU A 64 -5.34 16.56 5.00
C GLU A 64 -4.42 17.73 4.59
N GLY A 65 -3.94 17.77 3.34
CA GLY A 65 -3.03 18.81 2.84
C GLY A 65 -3.69 19.65 1.74
N GLU A 66 -3.71 20.99 1.89
CA GLU A 66 -4.09 21.86 0.77
C GLU A 66 -3.04 21.71 -0.36
N ASP A 67 -3.50 21.28 -1.54
CA ASP A 67 -2.74 21.15 -2.81
C ASP A 67 -1.44 20.31 -2.75
N MET A 68 -1.52 19.09 -2.23
CA MET A 68 -0.43 18.11 -2.32
C MET A 68 -0.57 17.20 -3.55
N SER A 69 0.55 16.87 -4.19
CA SER A 69 0.64 15.84 -5.24
C SER A 69 0.79 14.44 -4.64
N LEU A 70 0.50 13.39 -5.42
CA LEU A 70 0.67 12.01 -4.96
C LEU A 70 2.15 11.69 -4.62
N ASP A 71 3.10 12.24 -5.38
CA ASP A 71 4.53 12.11 -5.07
C ASP A 71 4.86 12.70 -3.69
N GLU A 72 4.36 13.90 -3.39
CA GLU A 72 4.55 14.54 -2.08
C GLU A 72 3.87 13.78 -0.94
N ALA A 73 2.70 13.18 -1.18
CA ALA A 73 2.03 12.34 -0.20
C ALA A 73 2.86 11.09 0.15
N PHE A 74 3.49 10.47 -0.86
CA PHE A 74 4.39 9.34 -0.66
C PHE A 74 5.66 9.75 0.09
N ASP A 75 6.26 10.88 -0.29
CA ASP A 75 7.44 11.43 0.40
C ASP A 75 7.12 11.74 1.87
N LYS A 76 5.95 12.32 2.15
CA LYS A 76 5.46 12.58 3.51
C LYS A 76 5.28 11.28 4.31
N ALA A 77 4.66 10.26 3.71
CA ALA A 77 4.50 8.96 4.36
C ALA A 77 5.85 8.31 4.68
N LEU A 78 6.81 8.35 3.75
CA LEU A 78 8.16 7.83 3.97
C LEU A 78 8.95 8.64 5.00
N ALA A 79 8.78 9.97 5.04
CA ALA A 79 9.38 10.83 6.05
C ALA A 79 8.87 10.47 7.45
N PHE A 80 7.56 10.26 7.63
CA PHE A 80 7.00 9.84 8.90
C PHE A 80 7.59 8.52 9.42
N ILE A 81 7.82 7.55 8.54
CA ILE A 81 8.48 6.28 8.90
C ILE A 81 9.94 6.51 9.29
N LYS A 82 10.66 7.39 8.57
CA LYS A 82 12.05 7.74 8.88
C LYS A 82 12.17 8.47 10.22
N ASP A 83 11.22 9.33 10.56
CA ASP A 83 11.18 10.01 11.85
C ASP A 83 11.05 8.99 13.00
N GLY A 84 10.28 7.91 12.78
CA GLY A 84 10.21 6.80 13.73
C GLY A 84 11.55 6.11 13.99
N LEU A 85 12.50 6.10 13.04
CA LEU A 85 13.86 5.57 13.28
C LEU A 85 14.68 6.46 14.22
N LEU A 86 14.35 7.76 14.33
CA LEU A 86 15.01 8.64 15.29
C LEU A 86 14.58 8.30 16.73
N GLU A 87 13.32 7.91 16.91
CA GLU A 87 12.79 7.46 18.20
C GLU A 87 13.27 6.04 18.57
N TYR A 88 13.47 5.18 17.58
CA TYR A 88 13.90 3.80 17.75
C TYR A 88 15.15 3.49 16.88
N PRO A 89 16.37 3.87 17.33
CA PRO A 89 17.59 3.76 16.52
C PRO A 89 17.98 2.34 16.10
N ASP A 90 17.56 1.33 16.88
CA ASP A 90 17.83 -0.08 16.59
C ASP A 90 16.76 -0.71 15.68
N ALA A 91 15.69 0.02 15.37
CA ALA A 91 14.64 -0.46 14.48
C ALA A 91 15.11 -0.50 13.02
N GLN A 92 14.59 -1.45 12.28
CA GLN A 92 14.78 -1.59 10.84
C GLN A 92 13.54 -1.13 10.11
N MET A 93 13.73 -0.30 9.07
CA MET A 93 12.66 0.13 8.18
C MET A 93 12.43 -0.87 7.04
N LYS A 94 11.19 -0.98 6.57
CA LYS A 94 10.82 -1.76 5.38
C LYS A 94 11.25 -3.23 5.51
N VAL A 95 10.80 -3.87 6.59
CA VAL A 95 11.15 -5.27 6.87
C VAL A 95 10.14 -6.19 6.19
N ARG A 96 10.61 -7.01 5.24
CA ARG A 96 9.78 -8.02 4.58
C ARG A 96 9.63 -9.24 5.48
N LEU A 97 8.39 -9.55 5.85
CA LEU A 97 8.03 -10.67 6.69
C LEU A 97 7.97 -11.98 5.89
N PRO A 98 8.04 -13.17 6.53
CA PRO A 98 7.86 -14.46 5.86
C PRO A 98 6.54 -14.60 5.09
N SER A 99 5.51 -13.85 5.47
CA SER A 99 4.23 -13.77 4.75
C SER A 99 4.29 -13.01 3.42
N GLY A 100 5.40 -12.32 3.13
CA GLY A 100 5.55 -11.41 2.01
C GLY A 100 5.05 -9.99 2.27
N ARG A 101 4.42 -9.74 3.43
CA ARG A 101 4.01 -8.41 3.89
C ARG A 101 5.22 -7.56 4.29
N ILE A 102 5.08 -6.24 4.29
CA ILE A 102 6.14 -5.28 4.64
C ILE A 102 5.72 -4.55 5.93
N ALA A 103 6.51 -4.72 6.98
CA ALA A 103 6.42 -3.91 8.18
C ALA A 103 7.19 -2.59 7.98
N ASP A 104 6.62 -1.49 8.46
CA ASP A 104 7.24 -0.17 8.27
C ASP A 104 8.47 -0.02 9.15
N LEU A 105 8.37 -0.45 10.41
CA LEU A 105 9.44 -0.51 11.41
C LEU A 105 9.34 -1.81 12.22
N ILE A 106 10.47 -2.45 12.49
CA ILE A 106 10.60 -3.55 13.48
C ILE A 106 11.86 -3.31 14.31
N GLY A 107 11.72 -3.33 15.63
CA GLY A 107 12.80 -3.24 16.61
C GLY A 107 12.58 -4.21 17.77
#